data_AF-A0A5N7ZNW3-F1
#
_entry.id   AF-A0A5N7ZNW3-F1
#
_cell.length_a   1.000
_cell.length_b   1.000
_cell.length_c   1.000
_cell.angle_alpha   90.00
_cell.angle_beta   90.00
_cell.angle_gamma   90.00
#
_symmetry.space_group_name_H-M   'P 1'
#
loop_
_entity.id
_entity.type
_entity.pdbx_description
1 polymer ?
#
loop_
_entity_poly.entity_id
_entity_poly.type
_entity_poly.pdbx_seq_one_letter_code
_entity_poly.pdbx_strand_id
1 'polypeptide(L)' 'MNLARRFAEFSAELAFADLPQPVVEKARACVLNGYGIALGSHPTPFFSVAERAALAMDGERPDGAT' A
#
# COMPACT_ATOMS: atom_id res chain seq x y z
N MET A 1 -1.13 11.61 28.59
CA MET A 1 -1.44 11.18 27.21
C MET A 1 -0.55 11.98 26.27
N ASN A 2 0.30 11.34 25.44
CA ASN A 2 1.12 12.06 24.45
C ASN A 2 0.56 11.86 23.03
N LEU A 3 1.06 12.63 22.06
CA LEU A 3 0.53 12.60 20.69
C LEU A 3 0.73 11.24 20.01
N ALA A 4 1.89 10.61 20.19
CA ALA A 4 2.17 9.29 19.64
C ALA A 4 1.15 8.24 20.14
N ARG A 5 0.84 8.26 21.45
CA ARG A 5 -0.17 7.36 22.04
C ARG A 5 -1.56 7.61 21.46
N ARG A 6 -1.94 8.87 21.22
CA ARG A 6 -3.24 9.20 20.62
C ARG A 6 -3.37 8.70 19.18
N PHE A 7 -2.31 8.81 18.38
CA PHE A 7 -2.32 8.26 17.03
C PHE A 7 -2.38 6.72 17.05
N ALA A 8 -1.63 6.08 17.94
CA ALA A 8 -1.67 4.64 18.09
C ALA A 8 -3.07 4.14 18.46
N GLU A 9 -3.72 4.77 19.44
CA GLU A 9 -5.09 4.44 19.85
C GLU A 9 -6.09 4.64 18.70
N PHE A 10 -6.05 5.81 18.05
CA PHE A 10 -6.92 6.08 16.89
C PHE A 10 -6.74 5.04 15.78
N SER A 11 -5.50 4.75 15.38
CA SER A 11 -5.22 3.79 14.30
C SER A 11 -5.56 2.35 14.68
N ALA A 12 -5.43 1.98 15.95
CA ALA A 12 -5.75 0.63 16.42
C ALA A 12 -7.26 0.39 16.52
N GLU A 13 -8.04 1.42 16.82
CA GLU A 13 -9.50 1.32 16.99
C GLU A 13 -10.29 1.62 15.71
N LEU A 14 -9.65 2.18 14.67
CA LEU A 14 -10.32 2.53 13.42
C LEU A 14 -10.83 1.29 12.68
N ALA A 15 -12.14 1.17 12.53
CA ALA A 15 -12.77 0.16 11.69
C ALA A 15 -13.30 0.75 10.38
N PHE A 16 -13.48 -0.12 9.37
CA PHE A 16 -14.03 0.32 8.08
C PHE A 16 -15.44 0.92 8.22
N ALA A 17 -16.23 0.44 9.19
CA ALA A 17 -17.57 0.94 9.47
C ALA A 17 -17.58 2.39 9.98
N ASP A 18 -16.47 2.88 10.52
CA ASP A 18 -16.33 4.25 11.02
C ASP A 18 -15.99 5.24 9.90
N LEU A 19 -15.67 4.74 8.70
CA LEU A 19 -15.20 5.58 7.59
C LEU A 19 -16.38 6.31 6.92
N PRO A 20 -16.31 7.64 6.79
CA PRO A 20 -17.28 8.39 6.00
C PRO A 20 -17.27 7.91 4.54
N GLN A 21 -18.45 7.79 3.95
CA GLN A 21 -18.59 7.33 2.56
C GLN A 21 -17.69 8.08 1.56
N PRO A 22 -17.52 9.42 1.62
CA PRO A 22 -16.60 10.12 0.71
C PRO A 22 -15.13 9.69 0.85
N VAL A 23 -14.69 9.28 2.05
CA VAL A 23 -13.34 8.77 2.29
C VAL A 23 -13.15 7.41 1.63
N VAL A 24 -14.15 6.53 1.77
CA VAL A 24 -14.15 5.20 1.14
C VAL A 24 -14.08 5.31 -0.38
N GLU A 25 -14.89 6.18 -0.98
CA GLU A 25 -14.91 6.42 -2.42
C GLU A 25 -13.56 6.94 -2.92
N LYS A 26 -12.99 7.92 -2.21
CA LYS A 26 -11.67 8.44 -2.56
C LYS A 26 -10.58 7.38 -2.42
N ALA A 27 -10.61 6.57 -1.37
CA ALA A 27 -9.66 5.48 -1.17
C ALA A 27 -9.70 4.46 -2.31
N ARG A 28 -10.90 4.06 -2.77
CA ARG A 28 -11.07 3.18 -3.93
C ARG A 28 -10.45 3.78 -5.20
N ALA A 29 -10.69 5.06 -5.45
CA ALA A 29 -10.07 5.76 -6.59
C ALA A 29 -8.54 5.79 -6.47
N CYS A 30 -7.99 6.03 -5.27
CA CYS A 30 -6.55 6.01 -5.02
C CYS A 30 -5.94 4.63 -5.28
N VAL A 31 -6.62 3.54 -4.90
CA VAL A 31 -6.16 2.17 -5.18
C VAL A 31 -6.04 1.94 -6.69
N LEU A 32 -7.08 2.28 -7.45
CA LEU A 32 -7.07 2.13 -8.91
C LEU A 32 -6.00 3.00 -9.56
N ASN A 33 -5.85 4.25 -9.11
CA ASN A 33 -4.82 5.15 -9.59
C ASN A 33 -3.41 4.63 -9.29
N GLY A 34 -3.16 4.15 -8.07
CA GLY A 34 -1.88 3.56 -7.69
C GLY A 34 -1.54 2.33 -8.52
N TYR A 35 -2.52 1.47 -8.78
CA TYR A 35 -2.35 0.31 -9.64
C TYR A 35 -2.00 0.70 -11.09
N GLY A 36 -2.70 1.70 -11.63
CA GLY A 36 -2.40 2.24 -12.96
C GLY A 36 -0.99 2.84 -13.05
N ILE A 37 -0.55 3.57 -12.02
CA ILE A 37 0.82 4.08 -11.92
C ILE A 37 1.83 2.93 -11.89
N ALA A 38 1.58 1.88 -11.09
CA ALA A 38 2.49 0.74 -10.99
C ALA A 38 2.67 0.04 -12.33
N LEU A 39 1.57 -0.26 -13.04
CA LEU A 39 1.62 -0.87 -14.37
C LEU A 39 2.30 0.05 -15.39
N GLY A 40 1.96 1.33 -15.40
CA GLY A 40 2.58 2.32 -16.29
C GLY A 40 4.07 2.55 -16.01
N SER A 41 4.52 2.29 -14.78
CA SER A 41 5.91 2.44 -14.37
C SER A 41 6.73 1.15 -14.52
N HIS A 42 6.11 0.02 -14.82
CA HIS A 42 6.82 -1.25 -15.06
C HIS A 42 7.98 -1.14 -16.08
N PRO A 43 7.88 -0.43 -17.22
CA PRO A 43 9.00 -0.31 -18.15
C PRO A 43 10.09 0.67 -17.69
N THR A 44 9.91 1.36 -16.56
CA THR A 44 10.95 2.28 -16.05
C THR A 44 12.16 1.48 -15.56
N PRO A 45 13.38 2.05 -15.63
CA PRO A 45 14.60 1.33 -15.24
C PRO A 45 14.63 0.95 -13.76
N PHE A 46 13.81 1.59 -12.92
CA PHE A 46 13.79 1.38 -11.47
C PHE A 46 12.99 0.15 -11.05
N PHE A 47 12.03 -0.31 -11.87
CA PHE A 47 11.19 -1.46 -11.52
C PHE A 47 12.04 -2.73 -11.30
N SER A 48 12.91 -3.05 -12.26
CA SER A 48 13.80 -4.22 -12.16
C SER A 48 14.80 -4.14 -10.99
N VAL A 49 15.16 -2.93 -10.55
CA VAL A 49 16.06 -2.73 -9.40
C VAL A 49 15.33 -3.09 -8.12
N ALA A 50 14.09 -2.62 -7.96
CA ALA A 50 13.26 -2.94 -6.80
C ALA A 50 12.89 -4.44 -6.76
N GLU A 51 12.54 -5.02 -7.91
CA GLU A 51 12.24 -6.45 -8.05
C GLU A 51 13.41 -7.33 -7.58
N ARG A 52 14.62 -7.09 -8.09
CA ARG A 52 15.82 -7.86 -7.67
C ARG A 52 16.12 -7.71 -6.19
N ALA A 53 15.92 -6.51 -5.63
CA ALA A 53 16.12 -6.28 -4.20
C ALA A 53 15.10 -7.07 -3.36
N ALA A 54 13.83 -7.07 -3.76
CA ALA A 54 12.79 -7.81 -3.07
C ALA A 54 13.02 -9.33 -3.15
N LEU A 55 13.36 -9.87 -4.32
CA LEU A 55 13.75 -11.27 -4.51
C LEU A 55 14.95 -11.67 -3.64
N ALA A 56 15.94 -10.79 -3.50
CA ALA A 56 17.11 -11.06 -2.66
C ALA A 56 16.79 -11.07 -1.16
N MET A 57 15.77 -10.32 -0.71
CA MET A 57 15.36 -10.24 0.69
C MET A 57 14.42 -11.39 1.08
N ASP A 58 13.41 -11.66 0.25
CA ASP A 58 12.28 -12.53 0.60
C ASP A 58 12.24 -13.84 -0.20
N GLY A 59 13.09 -13.98 -1.22
CA GLY A 59 13.07 -15.12 -2.15
C GLY A 59 11.91 -15.08 -3.14
N GLU A 60 11.84 -16.09 -4.01
CA GLU A 60 10.69 -16.30 -4.89
C GLU A 60 9.52 -16.90 -4.10
N ARG A 61 8.31 -16.37 -4.30
CA ARG A 61 7.07 -16.80 -3.68
C ARG A 61 6.30 -17.68 -4.67
N PRO A 62 5.80 -18.85 -4.24
CA PRO A 62 5.10 -19.80 -5.11
C PRO A 62 3.84 -19.20 -5.78
N ASP A 63 3.21 -18.23 -5.11
CA ASP A 63 1.93 -17.64 -5.51
C ASP A 63 2.10 -16.24 -6.13
N GLY A 64 3.36 -15.81 -6.34
CA GLY A 64 3.74 -14.53 -6.93
C GLY A 64 3.81 -13.34 -5.96
N ALA A 65 4.00 -12.16 -6.58
CA ALA A 65 4.29 -10.83 -6.01
C ALA A 65 5.69 -10.61 -5.37
N THR A 66 6.56 -11.61 -5.47
CA THR A 66 8.04 -11.59 -5.62
C THR A 66 8.42 -13.02 -5.86
#